data_AF-A0A1A6H771-F1
#
_entry.id   AF-A0A1A6H771-F1
#
_cell.length_a   1.000
_cell.length_b   1.000
_cell.length_c   1.000
_cell.angle_alpha   90.00
_cell.angle_beta   90.00
_cell.angle_gamma   90.00
#
_symmetry.space_group_name_H-M   'P 1'
#
loop_
_entity.id
_entity.type
_entity.pdbx_description
1 polymer ?
#
loop_
_entity_poly.entity_id
_entity_poly.type
_entity_poly.pdbx_seq_one_letter_code
_entity_poly.pdbx_strand_id
1 'polypeptide(L)'
;MKTETPRWSMSQWNQVQQLEIKFLEQVDQFYDDNFPMEIRHLLAQWIENQDCTCMNRWEGPLEKSLQSSSVSERQRNVEHKVAAIKNSVQMTEQDTKYLEDLQDEFDYRYKTIQTMDQGDKNSILMNQEVLTLQEMLNSLDFKRK
;
A
#
# COMPACT_ATOMS: atom_id res chain seq x y z
N MET A 1 9.58 -22.77 34.78
CA MET A 1 8.18 -22.30 34.89
C MET A 1 8.22 -20.91 35.51
N LYS A 2 7.70 -19.90 34.80
CA LYS A 2 7.83 -18.49 35.13
C LYS A 2 6.90 -18.16 36.32
N THR A 3 7.44 -17.56 37.37
CA THR A 3 6.66 -16.99 38.47
C THR A 3 6.32 -15.56 38.10
N GLU A 4 5.12 -15.34 37.55
CA GLU A 4 4.59 -14.00 37.31
C GLU A 4 4.04 -13.44 38.63
N THR A 5 4.78 -12.49 39.20
CA THR A 5 4.28 -11.61 40.26
C THR A 5 3.09 -10.79 39.71
N PRO A 6 1.96 -10.67 40.43
CA PRO A 6 0.88 -9.78 40.01
C PRO A 6 1.39 -8.34 40.14
N ARG A 7 1.73 -7.72 39.00
CA ARG A 7 2.05 -6.30 38.91
C ARG A 7 0.76 -5.52 39.07
N TRP A 8 0.32 -5.32 40.31
CA TRP A 8 -0.61 -4.26 40.66
C TRP A 8 0.07 -2.94 40.30
N SER A 9 -0.10 -2.50 39.04
CA SER A 9 0.37 -1.20 38.60
C SER A 9 -0.37 -0.16 39.41
N MET A 10 0.35 0.68 40.15
CA MET A 10 -0.24 1.87 40.77
C MET A 10 -0.94 2.67 39.66
N SER A 11 -2.18 3.12 39.90
CA SER A 11 -2.85 4.03 38.97
C SER A 11 -2.01 5.30 38.79
N GLN A 12 -2.03 5.90 37.60
CA GLN A 12 -1.39 7.19 37.31
C GLN A 12 -1.86 8.25 38.31
N TRP A 13 -3.12 8.18 38.75
CA TRP A 13 -3.64 9.04 39.80
C TRP A 13 -2.86 8.96 41.13
N ASN A 14 -2.33 7.79 41.51
CA ASN A 14 -1.50 7.67 42.71
C ASN A 14 -0.14 8.39 42.59
N GLN A 15 0.34 8.61 41.36
CA GLN A 15 1.55 9.40 41.11
C GLN A 15 1.24 10.89 41.20
N VAL A 16 0.07 11.32 40.72
CA VAL A 16 -0.39 12.71 40.82
C VAL A 16 -0.51 13.15 42.29
N GLN A 17 -0.98 12.27 43.17
CA GLN A 17 -1.07 12.54 44.61
C GLN A 17 0.29 12.69 45.33
N GLN A 18 1.38 12.25 44.71
CA GLN A 18 2.74 12.43 45.25
C GLN A 18 3.42 13.72 44.77
N LEU A 19 2.76 14.51 43.91
CA LEU A 19 3.31 15.77 43.44
C LEU A 19 3.33 16.82 44.55
N GLU A 20 4.22 17.80 44.42
CA GLU A 20 4.27 18.94 45.34
C GLU A 20 2.92 19.68 45.37
N ILE A 21 2.57 20.24 46.53
CA ILE A 21 1.27 20.89 46.81
C ILE A 21 0.87 21.91 45.73
N LYS A 22 1.84 22.66 45.18
CA LYS A 22 1.62 23.64 44.10
C LYS A 22 1.07 23.06 42.79
N PHE A 23 1.30 21.77 42.54
CA PHE A 23 0.76 21.07 41.37
C PHE A 23 -0.58 20.42 41.70
N LEU A 24 -0.78 19.99 42.94
CA LEU A 24 -2.08 19.49 43.40
C LEU A 24 -3.15 20.57 43.35
N GLU A 25 -2.81 21.81 43.72
CA GLU A 25 -3.72 22.97 43.58
C GLU A 25 -4.12 23.23 42.12
N GLN A 26 -3.20 23.03 41.16
CA GLN A 26 -3.53 23.14 39.74
C GLN A 26 -4.43 21.99 39.27
N VAL A 27 -4.20 20.79 39.81
CA VAL A 27 -5.03 19.62 39.51
C VAL A 27 -6.45 19.81 40.08
N ASP A 28 -6.57 20.39 41.27
CA ASP A 28 -7.84 20.71 41.93
C ASP A 28 -8.72 21.65 41.09
N GLN A 29 -8.12 22.63 40.40
CA GLN A 29 -8.84 23.54 39.50
C GLN A 29 -9.55 22.85 38.32
N PHE A 30 -9.19 21.61 37.98
CA PHE A 30 -9.85 20.84 36.93
C PHE A 30 -11.09 20.08 37.42
N TYR A 31 -11.32 20.03 38.73
CA TYR A 31 -12.47 19.36 39.34
C TYR A 31 -13.44 20.42 39.88
N ASP A 32 -14.70 20.32 39.48
CA ASP A 32 -15.79 21.16 39.97
C ASP A 32 -16.77 20.33 40.82
N ASP A 33 -17.82 20.97 41.35
CA ASP A 33 -18.85 20.30 42.13
C ASP A 33 -19.60 19.19 41.35
N ASN A 34 -19.49 19.18 40.01
CA ASN A 34 -20.10 18.14 39.17
C ASN A 34 -19.21 16.89 39.05
N PHE A 35 -17.90 17.04 39.19
CA PHE A 35 -16.95 15.92 39.18
C PHE A 35 -15.84 16.16 40.22
N PRO A 36 -16.09 15.85 41.50
CA PRO A 36 -15.14 16.16 42.57
C PRO A 36 -13.94 15.18 42.59
N MET A 37 -12.83 15.63 43.15
CA MET A 37 -11.55 14.91 43.18
C MET A 37 -11.66 13.53 43.83
N GLU A 38 -12.53 13.36 44.82
CA GLU A 38 -12.80 12.10 45.51
C GLU A 38 -13.38 11.05 44.56
N ILE A 39 -14.26 11.46 43.66
CA ILE A 39 -14.87 10.58 42.66
C ILE A 39 -13.84 10.16 41.63
N ARG A 40 -12.97 11.08 41.20
CA ARG A 40 -11.80 10.74 40.37
C ARG A 40 -10.90 9.72 41.06
N HIS A 41 -10.65 9.88 42.36
CA HIS A 41 -9.81 8.96 43.12
C HIS A 41 -10.42 7.55 43.21
N LEU A 42 -11.71 7.47 43.55
CA LEU A 42 -12.47 6.21 43.60
C LEU A 42 -12.50 5.48 42.25
N LEU A 43 -12.61 6.24 41.16
CA LEU A 43 -12.71 5.69 39.81
C LEU A 43 -11.36 5.60 39.09
N ALA A 44 -10.25 6.01 39.71
CA ALA A 44 -8.96 6.15 39.03
C ALA A 44 -8.53 4.89 38.27
N GLN A 45 -8.59 3.73 38.95
CA GLN A 45 -8.26 2.45 38.32
C GLN A 45 -9.26 2.08 37.22
N TRP A 46 -10.56 2.33 37.43
CA TRP A 46 -11.59 1.99 36.45
C TRP A 46 -11.51 2.85 35.19
N ILE A 47 -11.23 4.15 35.33
CA ILE A 47 -11.05 5.12 34.24
C ILE A 47 -9.78 4.80 33.45
N GLU A 48 -8.68 4.55 34.14
CA GLU A 48 -7.39 4.26 33.50
C GLU A 48 -7.36 2.89 32.82
N ASN A 49 -8.24 1.98 33.25
CA ASN A 49 -8.45 0.68 32.60
C ASN A 49 -9.51 0.71 31.49
N GLN A 50 -10.10 1.88 31.18
CA GLN A 50 -10.92 2.00 29.97
C GLN A 50 -10.01 2.04 28.75
N ASP A 51 -10.14 1.06 27.85
CA ASP A 51 -9.51 1.12 26.53
C ASP A 51 -9.98 2.40 25.81
N CYS A 52 -9.08 3.34 25.52
CA CYS A 52 -9.34 4.59 24.78
C CYS A 52 -9.99 4.39 23.39
N THR A 53 -10.21 3.15 22.96
CA THR A 53 -10.95 2.79 21.75
C THR A 53 -12.42 3.22 21.79
N CYS A 54 -13.02 3.42 22.98
CA CYS A 54 -14.39 3.90 23.11
C CYS A 54 -14.55 5.40 22.83
N MET A 55 -13.49 6.22 22.99
CA MET A 55 -13.54 7.66 22.66
C MET A 55 -13.51 7.92 21.15
N ASN A 56 -12.90 7.03 20.36
CA ASN A 56 -13.01 7.07 18.89
C ASN A 56 -14.45 6.84 18.39
N ARG A 57 -15.36 6.35 19.25
CA ARG A 57 -16.77 6.13 18.91
C ARG A 57 -17.65 7.37 19.11
N TRP A 58 -17.21 8.32 19.94
CA TRP A 58 -17.96 9.53 20.29
C TRP A 58 -17.44 10.81 19.61
N GLU A 59 -16.65 10.69 18.53
CA GLU A 59 -16.30 11.84 17.68
C GLU A 59 -17.55 12.47 17.03
N GLY A 60 -17.70 13.79 17.20
CA GLY A 60 -18.84 14.56 16.71
C GLY A 60 -18.93 14.63 15.17
N PRO A 61 -20.09 15.07 14.62
CA PRO A 61 -20.34 15.06 13.17
C PRO A 61 -19.35 15.86 12.31
N LEU A 62 -18.69 16.88 12.89
CA LEU A 62 -17.82 17.79 12.16
C LEU A 62 -16.38 17.24 12.00
N GLU A 63 -15.84 16.57 13.03
CA GLU A 63 -14.51 15.92 12.94
C GLU A 63 -14.53 14.72 12.02
N LYS A 64 -15.63 13.96 12.01
CA LYS A 64 -15.86 12.89 11.03
C LYS A 64 -15.84 13.39 9.60
N SER A 65 -16.36 14.58 9.32
CA SER A 65 -16.36 15.16 7.97
C SER A 65 -14.95 15.54 7.51
N LEU A 66 -14.14 16.17 8.38
CA LEU A 66 -12.77 16.58 8.06
C LEU A 66 -11.83 15.38 7.94
N GLN A 67 -11.92 14.42 8.87
CA GLN A 67 -11.15 13.18 8.79
C GLN A 67 -11.61 12.33 7.60
N SER A 68 -12.91 12.17 7.35
CA SER A 68 -13.43 11.46 6.18
C SER A 68 -13.04 12.15 4.87
N SER A 69 -12.99 13.48 4.82
CA SER A 69 -12.56 14.21 3.64
C SER A 69 -11.08 13.96 3.35
N SER A 70 -10.21 14.03 4.37
CA SER A 70 -8.78 13.75 4.21
C SER A 70 -8.48 12.28 3.90
N VAL A 71 -9.23 11.34 4.49
CA VAL A 71 -9.15 9.90 4.17
C VAL A 71 -9.66 9.63 2.76
N SER A 72 -10.76 10.28 2.35
CA SER A 72 -11.31 10.20 0.98
C SER A 72 -10.36 10.77 -0.06
N GLU A 73 -9.67 11.87 0.23
CA GLU A 73 -8.65 12.47 -0.65
C GLU A 73 -7.46 11.51 -0.84
N ARG A 74 -6.96 10.91 0.25
CA ARG A 74 -5.86 9.92 0.19
C ARG A 74 -6.30 8.67 -0.57
N GLN A 75 -7.52 8.20 -0.34
CA GLN A 75 -8.11 7.06 -1.04
C GLN A 75 -8.24 7.33 -2.54
N ARG A 76 -8.78 8.49 -2.94
CA ARG A 76 -8.88 8.92 -4.35
C ARG A 76 -7.51 8.99 -5.02
N ASN A 77 -6.49 9.51 -4.33
CA ASN A 77 -5.14 9.57 -4.87
C ASN A 77 -4.54 8.16 -5.07
N VAL A 78 -4.76 7.25 -4.12
CA VAL A 78 -4.35 5.85 -4.27
C VAL A 78 -5.07 5.20 -5.45
N GLU A 79 -6.38 5.41 -5.58
CA GLU A 79 -7.19 4.90 -6.70
C GLU A 79 -6.70 5.43 -8.05
N HIS A 80 -6.41 6.73 -8.15
CA HIS A 80 -5.83 7.32 -9.36
C HIS A 80 -4.46 6.73 -9.69
N LYS A 81 -3.59 6.54 -8.68
CA LYS A 81 -2.28 5.90 -8.88
C LYS A 81 -2.43 4.45 -9.30
N VAL A 82 -3.35 3.70 -8.71
CA VAL A 82 -3.64 2.30 -9.07
C VAL A 82 -4.16 2.23 -10.51
N ALA A 83 -5.03 3.15 -10.92
CA ALA A 83 -5.54 3.21 -12.30
C ALA A 83 -4.41 3.50 -13.30
N ALA A 84 -3.51 4.44 -12.99
CA ALA A 84 -2.35 4.75 -13.82
C ALA A 84 -1.40 3.55 -13.94
N ILE A 85 -1.10 2.86 -12.83
CA ILE A 85 -0.28 1.65 -12.83
C ILE A 85 -0.94 0.56 -13.67
N LYS A 86 -2.25 0.33 -13.50
CA LYS A 86 -2.99 -0.68 -14.27
C LYS A 86 -2.91 -0.40 -15.77
N ASN A 87 -3.06 0.86 -16.18
CA ASN A 87 -2.93 1.23 -17.59
C ASN A 87 -1.50 0.99 -18.12
N SER A 88 -0.48 1.38 -17.37
CA SER A 88 0.92 1.13 -17.74
C SER A 88 1.22 -0.36 -17.86
N VAL A 89 0.77 -1.17 -16.89
CA VAL A 89 0.94 -2.63 -16.90
C VAL A 89 0.27 -3.23 -18.12
N GLN A 90 -0.96 -2.80 -18.44
CA GLN A 90 -1.67 -3.28 -19.62
C GLN A 90 -0.95 -2.94 -20.93
N MET A 91 -0.40 -1.73 -21.06
CA MET A 91 0.39 -1.36 -22.24
C MET A 91 1.65 -2.23 -22.38
N THR A 92 2.39 -2.44 -21.29
CA THR A 92 3.57 -3.32 -21.28
C THR A 92 3.22 -4.78 -21.58
N GLU A 93 2.08 -5.28 -21.07
CA GLU A 93 1.58 -6.62 -21.36
C GLU A 93 1.26 -6.80 -22.85
N GLN A 94 0.62 -5.79 -23.47
CA GLN A 94 0.35 -5.80 -24.91
C GLN A 94 1.63 -5.77 -25.75
N ASP A 95 2.59 -4.90 -25.39
CA ASP A 95 3.89 -4.87 -26.06
C ASP A 95 4.65 -6.19 -25.91
N THR A 96 4.60 -6.82 -24.73
CA THR A 96 5.23 -8.12 -24.48
C THR A 96 4.62 -9.20 -25.37
N LYS A 97 3.29 -9.29 -25.41
CA LYS A 97 2.59 -10.25 -26.27
C LYS A 97 2.93 -10.06 -27.75
N TYR A 98 2.98 -8.81 -28.21
CA TYR A 98 3.37 -8.51 -29.59
C TYR A 98 4.80 -8.97 -29.90
N LEU A 99 5.72 -8.83 -28.94
CA LEU A 99 7.08 -9.33 -29.09
C LEU A 99 7.13 -10.87 -29.13
N GLU A 100 6.34 -11.55 -28.32
CA GLU A 100 6.21 -13.01 -28.35
C GLU A 100 5.69 -13.48 -29.71
N ASP A 101 4.60 -12.89 -30.22
CA ASP A 101 4.02 -13.23 -31.53
C ASP A 101 5.05 -13.01 -32.68
N LEU A 102 5.80 -11.90 -32.65
CA LEU A 102 6.87 -11.64 -33.62
C LEU A 102 8.02 -12.64 -33.52
N GLN A 103 8.40 -13.05 -32.31
CA GLN A 103 9.45 -14.04 -32.10
C GLN A 103 9.04 -15.41 -32.62
N ASP A 104 7.80 -15.82 -32.36
CA ASP A 104 7.23 -17.08 -32.86
C ASP A 104 7.16 -17.09 -34.39
N GLU A 105 6.74 -15.97 -35.00
CA GLU A 105 6.71 -15.85 -36.46
C GLU A 105 8.13 -15.89 -37.06
N PHE A 106 9.11 -15.23 -36.41
CA PHE A 106 10.50 -15.28 -36.85
C PHE A 106 11.04 -16.71 -36.78
N ASP A 107 10.82 -17.41 -35.67
CA ASP A 107 11.27 -18.79 -35.48
C ASP A 107 10.62 -19.74 -36.51
N TYR A 108 9.32 -19.59 -36.77
CA TYR A 108 8.62 -20.36 -37.79
C TYR A 108 9.21 -20.16 -39.19
N ARG A 109 9.40 -18.91 -39.60
CA ARG A 109 9.97 -18.56 -40.91
C ARG A 109 11.42 -19.04 -41.03
N TYR A 110 12.21 -18.86 -39.98
CA TYR A 110 13.60 -19.32 -39.94
C TYR A 110 13.71 -20.85 -40.05
N LYS A 111 12.89 -21.59 -39.30
CA LYS A 111 12.82 -23.06 -39.41
C LYS A 111 12.41 -23.51 -40.80
N THR A 112 11.42 -22.85 -41.40
CA THR A 112 10.94 -23.14 -42.76
C THR A 112 12.07 -23.03 -43.78
N ILE A 113 12.81 -21.92 -43.75
CA ILE A 113 14.00 -21.66 -44.58
C ILE A 113 15.10 -22.70 -44.34
N GLN A 114 15.36 -23.10 -43.10
CA GLN A 114 16.38 -24.11 -42.79
C GLN A 114 16.03 -25.50 -43.35
N THR A 115 14.74 -25.87 -43.34
CA THR A 115 14.27 -27.17 -43.83
C THR A 115 14.17 -27.28 -45.35
N MET A 116 14.35 -26.19 -46.10
CA MET A 116 14.34 -26.21 -47.57
C MET A 116 15.59 -26.88 -48.16
N ASP A 117 15.39 -27.60 -49.27
CA ASP A 117 16.46 -28.30 -49.99
C ASP A 117 17.39 -27.32 -50.73
N GLN A 118 18.65 -27.70 -50.96
CA GLN A 118 19.68 -26.79 -51.48
C GLN A 118 19.39 -26.23 -52.88
N GLY A 119 18.57 -26.92 -53.68
CA GLY A 119 18.18 -26.51 -55.03
C GLY A 119 17.29 -25.25 -55.08
N ASP A 120 16.48 -25.01 -54.05
CA ASP A 120 15.51 -23.90 -54.01
C ASP A 120 16.04 -22.63 -53.31
N LYS A 121 17.20 -22.74 -52.63
CA LYS A 121 17.81 -21.64 -51.84
C LYS A 121 18.26 -20.44 -52.68
N ASN A 122 18.44 -20.62 -53.99
CA ASN A 122 18.90 -19.56 -54.89
C ASN A 122 17.74 -18.80 -55.57
N SER A 123 16.50 -19.03 -55.12
CA SER A 123 15.31 -18.34 -55.62
C SER A 123 15.22 -16.90 -55.11
N ILE A 124 14.68 -16.00 -55.93
CA ILE A 124 14.34 -14.61 -55.53
C ILE A 124 13.44 -14.59 -54.29
N LEU A 125 12.55 -15.59 -54.16
CA LEU A 125 11.65 -15.74 -53.01
C LEU A 125 12.42 -15.95 -51.70
N MET A 126 13.52 -16.72 -51.73
CA MET A 126 14.36 -16.97 -50.57
C MET A 126 15.08 -15.69 -50.10
N ASN A 127 15.60 -14.90 -51.05
CA ASN A 127 16.18 -13.60 -50.73
C ASN A 127 15.13 -12.65 -50.13
N GLN A 128 13.89 -12.72 -50.59
CA GLN A 128 12.79 -11.94 -50.04
C GLN A 128 12.43 -12.36 -48.62
N GLU A 129 12.41 -13.66 -48.32
CA GLU A 129 12.19 -14.17 -46.96
C GLU A 129 13.33 -13.81 -45.99
N VAL A 130 14.58 -13.83 -46.44
CA VAL A 130 15.73 -13.35 -45.66
C VAL A 130 15.62 -11.85 -45.36
N LEU A 131 15.16 -11.04 -46.32
CA LEU A 131 14.87 -9.61 -46.08
C LEU A 131 13.75 -9.42 -45.05
N THR A 132 12.67 -10.21 -45.13
CA THR A 132 11.59 -10.15 -44.14
C THR A 132 12.07 -10.52 -42.73
N LEU A 133 12.89 -11.57 -42.60
CA LEU A 133 13.52 -11.93 -41.33
C LEU A 133 14.41 -10.79 -40.78
N GLN A 134 15.15 -10.11 -41.65
CA GLN A 134 15.98 -8.97 -41.25
C GLN A 134 15.13 -7.79 -40.74
N GLU A 135 14.00 -7.49 -41.41
CA GLU A 135 13.06 -6.45 -40.96
C GLU A 135 12.43 -6.79 -39.61
N MET A 136 12.05 -8.05 -39.40
CA MET A 136 11.56 -8.53 -38.10
C MET A 136 12.63 -8.41 -37.02
N LEU A 137 13.88 -8.77 -37.33
CA LEU A 137 15.01 -8.65 -36.39
C LEU A 137 15.25 -7.18 -36.01
N ASN A 138 15.26 -6.28 -36.99
CA ASN A 138 15.40 -4.85 -36.76
C ASN A 138 14.26 -4.30 -35.90
N SER A 139 13.03 -4.78 -36.09
CA SER A 139 11.87 -4.38 -35.30
C SER A 139 11.96 -4.88 -33.86
N LEU A 140 12.41 -6.13 -33.66
CA LEU A 140 12.69 -6.71 -32.34
C LEU A 140 13.81 -5.94 -31.63
N ASP A 141 14.89 -5.61 -32.32
CA ASP A 141 16.02 -4.85 -31.77
C ASP A 141 15.64 -3.42 -31.39
N PHE A 142 14.80 -2.76 -32.19
CA PHE A 142 14.29 -1.43 -31.88
C PHE A 142 13.42 -1.45 -30.62
N LYS A 143 12.59 -2.48 -30.44
CA LYS A 143 11.69 -2.63 -29.30
C LYS A 143 12.38 -3.11 -28.01
N ARG A 144 13.56 -3.73 -28.10
CA ARG A 144 14.34 -4.21 -26.93
C ARG A 144 15.29 -3.16 -26.33
N LYS A 145 15.56 -2.06 -27.02
CA LYS A 145 16.39 -0.94 -26.55
C LYS A 145 15.56 0.08 -25.77
#